data_AF-A0A923J368-F1
#
_entry.id   AF-A0A923J368-F1
#
_cell.length_a   1.000
_cell.length_b   1.000
_cell.length_c   1.000
_cell.angle_alpha   90.00
_cell.angle_beta   90.00
_cell.angle_gamma   90.00
#
_symmetry.space_group_name_H-M   'P 1'
#
loop_
_entity.id
_entity.type
_entity.pdbx_description
1 polymer ?
#
loop_
_entity_poly.entity_id
_entity_poly.type
_entity_poly.pdbx_seq_one_letter_code
_entity_poly.pdbx_strand_id
1 'polypeptide(L)'
;MNNDILDMALRYADIKIPVMPLHGIKEDGSCTCRNGSKCSSKGKHPIFSRWSKIATTDKAIITKWWSKYPSANIGIPTGKKSGWLVLDIDTKYNEKGIKVLH
;
A
#
# COMPACT_ATOMS: atom_id res chain seq x y z
N MET A 1 6.36 -17.09 -9.74
CA MET A 1 5.66 -16.54 -8.56
C MET A 1 4.78 -15.43 -9.08
N ASN A 2 3.46 -15.66 -9.15
CA ASN A 2 2.51 -14.61 -9.50
C ASN A 2 2.65 -13.49 -8.49
N ASN A 3 3.13 -12.34 -8.92
CA ASN A 3 3.22 -11.18 -8.06
C ASN A 3 1.85 -10.48 -8.09
N ASP A 4 0.84 -11.12 -7.51
CA ASP A 4 -0.55 -10.69 -7.56
C ASP A 4 -0.71 -9.21 -7.15
N ILE A 5 0.14 -8.75 -6.22
CA ILE A 5 0.16 -7.36 -5.77
C ILE A 5 0.73 -6.41 -6.84
N LEU A 6 1.81 -6.79 -7.53
CA LEU A 6 2.31 -5.99 -8.66
C LEU A 6 1.25 -5.90 -9.77
N ASP A 7 0.61 -7.02 -10.11
CA ASP A 7 -0.44 -7.03 -11.13
C ASP A 7 -1.61 -6.11 -10.73
N MET A 8 -2.02 -6.12 -9.46
CA MET A 8 -3.02 -5.18 -8.95
C MET A 8 -2.54 -3.72 -9.00
N ALA A 9 -1.29 -3.44 -8.63
CA ALA A 9 -0.73 -2.09 -8.70
C ALA A 9 -0.71 -1.55 -10.15
N LEU A 10 -0.40 -2.41 -11.12
CA LEU A 10 -0.44 -2.07 -12.55
C LEU A 10 -1.87 -1.86 -13.05
N ARG A 11 -2.85 -2.63 -12.56
CA ARG A 11 -4.26 -2.41 -12.88
C ARG A 11 -4.79 -1.09 -12.34
N TYR A 12 -4.41 -0.69 -11.12
CA TYR A 12 -4.73 0.64 -10.60
C TYR A 12 -4.18 1.75 -11.49
N ALA A 13 -2.93 1.59 -11.96
CA ALA A 13 -2.32 2.54 -12.90
C ALA A 13 -3.06 2.60 -14.25
N ASP A 14 -3.56 1.47 -14.76
CA ASP A 14 -4.37 1.43 -15.99
C ASP A 14 -5.64 2.26 -15.88
N ILE A 15 -6.32 2.21 -14.73
CA ILE A 15 -7.51 3.03 -14.45
C ILE A 15 -7.18 4.41 -13.87
N LYS A 16 -5.95 4.89 -14.07
CA LYS A 16 -5.46 6.22 -13.67
C LYS A 16 -5.51 6.50 -12.17
N ILE A 17 -5.49 5.46 -11.34
CA ILE A 17 -5.36 5.58 -9.89
C ILE A 17 -3.86 5.54 -9.55
N PRO A 18 -3.28 6.63 -9.02
CA PRO A 18 -1.88 6.63 -8.62
C PRO A 18 -1.67 5.75 -7.39
N VAL A 19 -0.58 4.99 -7.39
CA VAL A 19 -0.21 4.08 -6.30
C VAL A 19 1.20 4.35 -5.79
N MET A 20 1.49 3.85 -4.60
CA MET A 20 2.80 3.88 -3.96
C MET A 20 3.00 2.62 -3.11
N PRO A 21 4.24 2.20 -2.83
CA PRO A 21 4.47 1.04 -2.00
C PRO A 21 4.42 1.39 -0.51
N LEU A 22 3.67 0.59 0.24
CA LEU A 22 3.67 0.57 1.70
C LEU A 22 4.58 -0.55 2.21
N HIS A 23 5.00 -0.42 3.46
CA HIS A 23 5.67 -1.53 4.12
C HIS A 23 4.77 -2.76 4.13
N GLY A 24 5.38 -3.94 4.01
CA GLY A 24 4.72 -5.23 4.07
C GLY A 24 4.79 -5.86 5.46
N ILE A 25 4.22 -7.06 5.55
CA ILE A 25 4.35 -7.94 6.70
C ILE A 25 5.19 -9.15 6.25
N LYS A 26 6.23 -9.47 7.01
CA LYS A 26 7.07 -10.66 6.78
C LYS A 26 6.35 -11.92 7.27
N GLU A 27 6.86 -13.09 6.91
CA GLU A 27 6.30 -14.39 7.34
C GLU A 27 6.24 -14.54 8.87
N ASP A 28 7.17 -13.92 9.61
CA ASP A 28 7.20 -13.88 11.08
C ASP A 28 6.21 -12.88 11.72
N GLY A 29 5.36 -12.23 10.92
CA GLY A 29 4.42 -11.21 11.38
C GLY A 29 5.06 -9.87 11.77
N SER A 30 6.36 -9.68 11.52
CA SER A 30 7.05 -8.40 11.71
C SER A 30 6.87 -7.48 10.50
N CYS A 31 6.93 -6.17 10.73
CA CYS A 31 6.90 -5.21 9.63
C CYS A 31 8.23 -5.23 8.85
N THR A 32 8.20 -4.95 7.55
CA THR A 32 9.43 -4.74 6.77
C THR A 32 10.15 -3.43 7.12
N CYS A 33 9.56 -2.57 7.95
CA CYS A 33 10.21 -1.35 8.42
C CYS A 33 11.24 -1.62 9.53
N ARG A 34 12.05 -0.62 9.86
CA ARG A 34 13.09 -0.72 10.90
C ARG A 34 12.56 -1.09 12.29
N ASN A 35 11.28 -0.82 12.57
CA ASN A 35 10.68 -1.14 13.86
C ASN A 35 10.29 -2.62 13.98
N GLY A 36 10.29 -3.37 12.87
CA GLY A 36 10.06 -4.81 12.85
C GLY A 36 8.82 -5.25 13.63
N SER A 37 9.02 -6.11 14.63
CA SER A 37 7.96 -6.64 15.50
C SER A 37 7.28 -5.56 16.35
N LYS A 38 7.97 -4.46 16.67
CA LYS A 38 7.49 -3.33 17.50
C LYS A 38 6.76 -2.25 16.68
N CYS A 39 6.57 -2.45 15.38
CA CYS A 39 5.84 -1.50 14.55
C CYS A 39 4.35 -1.47 14.93
N SER A 40 3.81 -0.28 15.23
CA SER A 40 2.40 -0.08 15.60
C SER A 40 1.43 -0.07 14.42
N SER A 41 1.93 0.06 13.18
CA SER A 41 1.13 0.16 11.95
C SER A 41 1.65 -0.78 10.85
N LYS A 42 1.92 -2.04 11.21
CA LYS A 42 2.48 -3.05 10.29
C LYS A 42 1.65 -3.12 9.01
N GLY A 43 2.30 -3.10 7.85
CA GLY A 43 1.59 -3.21 6.57
C GLY A 43 0.90 -1.94 6.06
N LYS A 44 0.74 -0.90 6.90
CA LYS A 44 -0.17 0.24 6.64
C LYS A 44 0.52 1.60 6.55
N HIS A 45 1.84 1.64 6.48
CA HIS A 45 2.58 2.90 6.38
C HIS A 45 3.57 2.94 5.20
N PRO A 46 3.82 4.11 4.59
CA PRO A 46 4.63 4.20 3.38
C PRO A 46 6.08 3.82 3.58
N ILE A 47 6.71 3.24 2.55
CA ILE A 47 8.16 3.01 2.52
C ILE A 47 8.94 4.32 2.40
N PHE A 48 8.36 5.30 1.71
CA PHE A 48 9.00 6.59 1.44
C PHE A 48 8.30 7.72 2.21
N SER A 49 9.07 8.61 2.84
CA SER A 49 8.52 9.70 3.67
C SER A 49 7.70 10.74 2.88
N ARG A 50 8.05 11.01 1.61
CA ARG A 50 7.33 11.96 0.73
C ARG A 50 6.33 11.25 -0.19
N TRP A 51 5.64 10.25 0.35
CA TRP A 51 4.75 9.34 -0.37
C TRP A 51 3.70 10.04 -1.24
N SER A 52 3.11 11.13 -0.75
CA SER A 52 2.06 11.88 -1.45
C SER A 52 2.54 12.55 -2.74
N LYS A 53 3.85 12.79 -2.89
CA LYS A 53 4.46 13.38 -4.09
C LYS A 53 4.96 12.35 -5.09
N ILE A 54 5.13 11.11 -4.64
CA ILE A 54 5.72 10.05 -5.47
C ILE A 54 4.67 9.08 -6.00
N ALA A 55 3.46 9.05 -5.42
CA ALA A 55 2.39 8.20 -5.92
C ALA A 55 2.17 8.45 -7.41
N THR A 56 2.16 7.39 -8.21
CA THR A 56 2.27 7.49 -9.66
C THR A 56 1.41 6.44 -10.36
N THR A 57 1.07 6.71 -11.62
CA THR A 57 0.50 5.76 -12.57
C THR A 57 1.53 5.27 -13.58
N ASP A 58 2.81 5.67 -13.43
CA ASP A 58 3.89 5.21 -14.31
C ASP A 58 4.25 3.75 -13.98
N LYS A 59 3.88 2.84 -14.89
CA LYS A 59 4.13 1.40 -14.76
C LYS A 59 5.60 1.05 -14.64
N ALA A 60 6.51 1.79 -15.27
CA ALA A 60 7.95 1.52 -15.16
C ALA A 60 8.45 1.79 -13.74
N ILE A 61 7.97 2.87 -13.12
CA ILE A 61 8.28 3.20 -11.72
C ILE A 61 7.66 2.15 -10.78
N ILE A 62 6.40 1.77 -11.01
CA ILE A 62 5.69 0.77 -10.21
C ILE A 62 6.42 -0.57 -10.26
N THR A 63 6.73 -1.09 -11.44
CA THR A 63 7.49 -2.34 -11.59
C THR A 63 8.83 -2.27 -10.87
N LYS A 64 9.56 -1.15 -11.00
CA LYS A 64 10.84 -0.96 -10.31
C LYS A 64 10.71 -1.01 -8.78
N TRP A 65 9.64 -0.46 -8.22
CA TRP A 65 9.40 -0.54 -6.78
C TRP A 65 9.15 -1.97 -6.31
N TRP A 66 8.27 -2.72 -6.98
CA TRP A 66 7.94 -4.08 -6.57
C TRP A 66 9.07 -5.09 -6.86
N SER A 67 9.95 -4.81 -7.83
CA SER A 67 11.21 -5.57 -7.95
C SER A 67 12.15 -5.36 -6.76
N LYS A 68 12.14 -4.17 -6.15
CA LYS A 68 12.98 -3.86 -4.98
C LYS A 68 12.32 -4.26 -3.65
N TYR A 69 11.00 -4.20 -3.58
CA TYR A 69 10.20 -4.47 -2.40
C TYR A 69 9.08 -5.46 -2.74
N PRO A 70 9.40 -6.74 -2.97
CA PRO A 70 8.43 -7.73 -3.45
C PRO A 70 7.30 -8.00 -2.46
N SER A 71 7.50 -7.72 -1.17
CA SER A 71 6.48 -7.84 -0.12
C SER A 71 5.73 -6.54 0.19
N ALA A 72 5.93 -5.48 -0.59
CA ALA A 72 5.24 -4.21 -0.36
C ALA A 72 3.73 -4.31 -0.60
N ASN A 73 2.94 -3.73 0.30
CA ASN A 73 1.51 -3.51 0.09
C ASN A 73 1.27 -2.31 -0.83
N ILE A 74 0.08 -2.19 -1.41
CA ILE A 74 -0.31 -1.05 -2.25
C ILE A 74 -0.91 0.05 -1.37
N GLY A 75 -0.40 1.27 -1.52
CA GLY A 75 -1.00 2.48 -0.99
C GLY A 75 -1.59 3.32 -2.10
N ILE A 76 -2.78 3.86 -1.87
CA ILE A 76 -3.44 4.84 -2.75
C ILE A 76 -3.49 6.15 -1.95
N PRO A 77 -3.05 7.29 -2.52
CA PRO A 77 -3.08 8.57 -1.81
C PRO A 77 -4.53 9.05 -1.68
N THR A 78 -4.99 9.14 -0.44
CA THR A 78 -6.34 9.61 -0.11
C THR A 78 -6.25 10.98 0.54
N GLY A 79 -7.06 11.92 0.06
CA GLY A 79 -7.12 13.28 0.60
C GLY A 79 -7.98 14.17 -0.27
N LYS A 80 -8.37 15.36 0.25
CA LYS A 80 -9.31 16.31 -0.36
C LYS A 80 -9.10 16.63 -1.86
N LYS A 81 -7.89 16.41 -2.41
CA LYS A 81 -7.58 16.63 -3.82
C LYS A 81 -8.00 15.49 -4.77
N SER A 82 -8.20 14.27 -4.28
CA SER A 82 -8.49 13.13 -5.15
C SER A 82 -9.99 12.89 -5.34
N GLY A 83 -10.84 13.29 -4.38
CA GLY A 83 -12.30 13.05 -4.47
C GLY A 83 -12.72 11.59 -4.27
N TRP A 84 -11.77 10.72 -3.90
CA TRP A 84 -12.01 9.30 -3.67
C TRP A 84 -12.22 9.03 -2.17
N LEU A 85 -13.38 8.43 -1.86
CA LEU A 85 -13.61 7.74 -0.60
C LEU A 85 -12.82 6.43 -0.64
N VAL A 86 -11.90 6.23 0.30
CA VAL A 86 -11.25 4.92 0.49
C VAL A 86 -11.87 4.25 1.69
N LEU A 87 -12.58 3.17 1.39
CA LEU A 87 -13.15 2.26 2.36
C LEU A 87 -12.08 1.21 2.68
N ASP A 88 -11.48 1.30 3.87
CA ASP A 88 -10.60 0.24 4.40
C ASP A 88 -11.48 -0.95 4.80
N ILE A 89 -11.68 -1.89 3.87
CA ILE A 89 -12.33 -3.17 4.17
C ILE A 89 -11.27 -4.12 4.71
N ASP A 90 -10.94 -3.98 5.99
CA ASP A 90 -10.28 -5.05 6.74
C ASP A 90 -11.34 -6.13 7.02
N THR A 91 -11.44 -7.19 6.21
CA THR A 91 -12.14 -8.41 6.63
C THR A 91 -11.26 -9.13 7.66
N LYS A 92 -11.25 -8.63 8.89
CA LYS A 92 -10.94 -9.48 10.04
C LYS A 92 -12.25 -10.18 10.40
N TYR A 93 -12.29 -11.49 10.17
CA TYR A 93 -13.32 -12.36 10.76
C TYR A 93 -13.17 -12.26 12.28
N ASN A 94 -13.82 -11.26 12.89
CA ASN A 94 -14.42 -11.28 14.23
C ASN A 94 -14.56 -9.93 14.96
N GLU A 95 -14.18 -8.76 14.42
CA GLU A 95 -14.48 -7.50 15.13
C GLU A 95 -14.86 -6.36 14.18
N LYS A 96 -16.05 -5.79 14.43
CA LYS A 96 -16.63 -4.65 13.69
C LYS A 96 -15.71 -3.44 13.80
N GLY A 97 -15.19 -2.98 12.67
CA GLY A 97 -14.45 -1.73 12.59
C GLY A 97 -14.45 -1.14 11.19
N ILE A 98 -15.60 -0.62 10.73
CA ILE A 98 -15.60 0.30 9.59
C ILE A 98 -15.03 1.62 10.09
N LYS A 99 -13.76 1.90 9.77
CA LYS A 99 -13.15 3.21 10.05
C LYS A 99 -13.07 4.01 8.76
N VAL A 100 -14.00 4.95 8.61
CA VAL A 100 -13.91 5.96 7.56
C VAL A 100 -12.82 6.95 7.97
N LEU A 101 -11.72 6.97 7.23
CA LEU A 101 -10.67 7.97 7.37
C LEU A 101 -11.02 9.15 6.44
N HIS A 102 -11.27 10.32 7.02
CA HIS A 102 -11.52 11.58 6.32
C HIS A 102 -10.21 12.29 5.94
#